data_AF-A0A662I4G1-F1
#
_entry.id   AF-A0A662I4G1-F1
#
_cell.length_a   1.000
_cell.length_b   1.000
_cell.length_c   1.000
_cell.angle_alpha   90.00
_cell.angle_beta   90.00
_cell.angle_gamma   90.00
#
_symmetry.space_group_name_H-M   'P 1'
#
loop_
_entity.id
_entity.type
_entity.pdbx_description
1 polymer ?
#
loop_
_entity_poly.entity_id
_entity_poly.type
_entity_poly.pdbx_seq_one_letter_code
_entity_poly.pdbx_strand_id
1 'polypeptide(L)'
;MQQLANILNEIEERLNESKSLEIAYENDTPIIKDVKGIVKYKVSKNEVKGIRKRKGKVKEKTKKVLLKLSEKLIQNKTAFKIIIWPKVVELRFDLDRFISIYDKEVKIAGFTSKEEEPLSYIYNILETHGKIVFLKPLK
;
A
#
# COMPACT_ATOMS: atom_id res chain seq x y z
N MET A 1 11.08 -12.04 -15.91
CA MET A 1 10.61 -12.85 -14.76
C MET A 1 11.47 -12.65 -13.51
N GLN A 2 12.81 -12.75 -13.58
CA GLN A 2 13.69 -12.56 -12.42
C GLN A 2 13.51 -11.21 -11.69
N GLN A 3 13.36 -10.12 -12.45
CA GLN A 3 13.21 -8.78 -11.87
C GLN A 3 11.93 -8.60 -11.04
N LEU A 4 10.80 -9.12 -11.52
CA LEU A 4 9.53 -9.08 -10.79
C LEU A 4 9.65 -9.81 -9.46
N ALA A 5 10.26 -11.01 -9.46
CA ALA A 5 10.50 -11.77 -8.24
C ALA A 5 11.37 -11.00 -7.24
N ASN A 6 12.45 -10.37 -7.71
CA ASN A 6 13.31 -9.56 -6.85
C ASN A 6 12.56 -8.37 -6.21
N ILE A 7 11.73 -7.67 -6.99
CA ILE A 7 10.91 -6.56 -6.49
C ILE A 7 9.86 -7.05 -5.47
N LEU A 8 9.20 -8.19 -5.73
CA LEU A 8 8.23 -8.75 -4.80
C LEU A 8 8.88 -9.22 -3.49
N ASN A 9 10.09 -9.78 -3.54
CA ASN A 9 10.85 -10.15 -2.35
C ASN A 9 11.18 -8.91 -1.49
N GLU A 10 11.66 -7.82 -2.10
CA GLU A 10 11.93 -6.57 -1.38
C GLU A 10 10.64 -5.96 -0.80
N ILE A 11 9.51 -6.04 -1.51
CA ILE A 11 8.20 -5.64 -0.94
C ILE A 11 7.87 -6.49 0.29
N GLU A 12 8.04 -7.81 0.21
CA GLU A 12 7.79 -8.72 1.32
C GLU A 12 8.66 -8.40 2.54
N GLU A 13 9.96 -8.18 2.33
CA GLU A 13 10.90 -7.77 3.37
C GLU A 13 10.47 -6.47 4.04
N ARG A 14 10.11 -5.44 3.27
CA ARG A 14 9.62 -4.17 3.83
C ARG A 14 8.31 -4.32 4.60
N LEU A 15 7.39 -5.18 4.13
CA LEU A 15 6.16 -5.49 4.86
C LEU A 15 6.46 -6.22 6.19
N ASN A 16 7.44 -7.12 6.21
CA ASN A 16 7.91 -7.80 7.42
C ASN A 16 8.47 -6.80 8.45
N GLU A 17 9.20 -5.80 7.97
CA GLU A 17 9.74 -4.71 8.79
C GLU A 17 8.73 -3.60 9.11
N SER A 18 7.51 -3.69 8.58
CA SER A 18 6.48 -2.64 8.67
C SER A 18 7.00 -1.27 8.18
N LYS A 19 7.75 -1.29 7.07
CA LYS A 19 8.24 -0.09 6.37
C LYS A 19 7.35 0.19 5.15
N SER A 20 6.93 1.44 5.04
CA SER A 20 6.20 1.94 3.86
C SER A 20 7.14 2.06 2.67
N LEU A 21 6.59 1.88 1.47
CA LEU A 21 7.35 1.87 0.22
C LEU A 21 6.56 2.51 -0.92
N GLU A 22 7.27 2.92 -1.96
CA GLU A 22 6.75 3.45 -3.21
C GLU A 22 7.31 2.63 -4.36
N ILE A 23 6.42 2.18 -5.24
CA ILE A 23 6.77 1.62 -6.54
C ILE A 23 6.64 2.73 -7.57
N ALA A 24 7.78 3.10 -8.16
CA ALA A 24 7.87 4.02 -9.27
C ALA A 24 8.45 3.30 -10.49
N TYR A 25 8.47 3.97 -11.64
CA TYR A 25 9.03 3.44 -12.87
C TYR A 25 10.08 4.42 -13.43
N GLU A 26 11.25 3.90 -13.77
CA GLU A 26 12.29 4.60 -14.52
C GLU A 26 12.53 3.82 -15.82
N ASN A 27 12.31 4.43 -16.99
CA ASN A 27 12.43 3.78 -18.29
C ASN A 27 11.72 2.41 -18.34
N ASP A 28 10.42 2.38 -18.02
CA ASP A 28 9.59 1.18 -17.94
C ASP A 28 10.02 0.12 -16.90
N THR A 29 11.01 0.44 -16.08
CA THR A 29 11.57 -0.48 -15.10
C THR A 29 11.03 -0.16 -13.71
N PRO A 30 10.38 -1.11 -13.01
CA PRO A 30 9.89 -0.87 -11.65
C PRO A 30 11.06 -0.74 -10.68
N ILE A 31 10.97 0.27 -9.81
CA ILE A 31 11.95 0.55 -8.76
C ILE A 31 11.24 0.81 -7.43
N ILE A 32 11.85 0.36 -6.35
CA ILE A 32 11.35 0.56 -4.99
C ILE A 32 12.05 1.78 -4.38
N LYS A 33 11.25 2.72 -3.89
CA LYS A 33 11.70 3.92 -3.18
C LYS A 33 11.11 3.96 -1.78
N ASP A 34 11.79 4.66 -0.87
CA ASP A 34 11.17 5.05 0.38
C ASP A 34 10.09 6.11 0.12
N VAL A 35 8.96 6.01 0.82
CA VAL A 35 7.88 7.01 0.65
C VAL A 35 8.36 8.37 1.14
N LYS A 36 8.60 9.29 0.20
CA LYS A 36 8.90 10.70 0.51
C LYS A 36 7.67 11.35 1.16
N GLY A 37 7.86 12.07 2.26
CA GLY A 37 6.77 12.77 2.98
C GLY A 37 6.13 12.01 4.15
N ILE A 38 6.50 10.74 4.40
CA ILE A 38 6.23 10.05 5.68
C ILE A 38 7.47 10.11 6.59
N VAL A 39 8.36 11.07 6.35
CA VAL A 39 9.37 11.47 7.33
C VAL A 39 8.69 12.42 8.29
N LYS A 40 7.98 11.90 9.30
CA LYS A 40 7.77 12.67 10.52
C LYS A 40 9.14 12.81 11.17
N TYR A 41 9.88 13.88 10.83
CA TYR A 41 11.06 14.42 11.51
C TYR A 41 12.11 13.39 11.99
N LYS A 42 13.40 13.64 11.76
CA LYS A 42 14.43 13.11 12.67
C LYS A 42 14.26 13.79 14.03
N VAL A 43 13.23 13.42 14.79
CA VAL A 43 13.10 13.86 16.17
C VAL A 43 14.18 13.13 16.94
N SER A 44 15.09 13.89 17.54
CA SER A 44 16.11 13.32 18.41
C SER A 44 15.40 12.52 19.52
N LYS A 45 15.98 11.39 19.94
CA LYS A 45 15.45 10.52 21.00
C LYS A 45 15.09 11.27 22.30
N ASN A 46 15.60 12.49 22.48
CA ASN A 46 15.44 13.29 23.68
C ASN A 46 14.16 14.14 23.71
N GLU A 47 13.46 14.35 22.59
CA GLU A 47 12.26 15.23 22.54
C GLU A 47 10.93 14.48 22.68
N VAL A 48 10.92 13.13 22.58
CA VAL A 48 9.68 12.33 22.66
C VAL A 48 9.75 11.33 23.82
N LYS A 49 9.89 11.83 25.05
CA LYS A 49 9.62 11.01 26.24
C LYS A 49 8.13 10.67 26.27
N GLY A 50 7.78 9.43 25.94
CA GLY A 50 6.48 8.83 26.30
C GLY A 50 5.66 8.22 25.17
N ILE A 51 5.90 8.56 23.89
CA ILE A 51 5.13 7.98 22.78
C ILE A 51 5.98 6.93 22.07
N ARG A 52 5.92 5.68 22.54
CA ARG A 52 6.31 4.53 21.71
C ARG A 52 5.33 4.47 20.54
N LYS A 53 5.66 5.07 19.39
CA LYS A 53 4.96 4.82 18.13
C LYS A 53 5.15 3.34 17.77
N ARG A 54 4.28 2.48 18.30
CA ARG A 54 4.21 1.09 17.89
C ARG A 54 3.75 1.11 16.43
N LYS A 55 4.67 0.89 15.49
CA LYS A 55 4.27 0.55 14.13
C LYS A 55 3.40 -0.70 14.23
N GLY A 56 2.18 -0.64 13.72
CA GLY A 56 1.30 -1.80 13.69
C GLY A 56 1.98 -2.87 12.85
N LYS A 57 2.13 -4.09 13.40
CA LYS A 57 2.64 -5.21 12.61
C LYS A 57 1.62 -5.53 11.53
N VAL A 58 2.05 -5.52 10.27
CA VAL A 58 1.19 -5.93 9.17
C VAL A 58 0.84 -7.41 9.38
N LYS A 59 -0.46 -7.73 9.44
CA LYS A 59 -0.92 -9.10 9.62
C LYS A 59 -0.59 -9.94 8.40
N GLU A 60 -0.34 -11.22 8.62
CA GLU A 60 0.05 -12.16 7.57
C GLU A 60 -0.97 -12.24 6.42
N LYS A 61 -2.27 -12.27 6.75
CA LYS A 61 -3.35 -12.21 5.76
C LYS A 61 -3.24 -10.97 4.87
N THR A 62 -3.02 -9.81 5.48
CA THR A 62 -2.88 -8.53 4.76
C THR A 62 -1.61 -8.50 3.90
N LYS A 63 -0.49 -9.06 4.38
CA LYS A 63 0.74 -9.16 3.57
C LYS A 63 0.53 -9.97 2.29
N LYS A 64 -0.08 -11.16 2.41
CA LYS A 64 -0.38 -12.01 1.25
C LYS A 64 -1.26 -11.30 0.22
N VAL A 65 -2.23 -10.53 0.68
CA VAL A 65 -3.06 -9.70 -0.19
C VAL A 65 -2.22 -8.60 -0.85
N LEU A 66 -1.45 -7.83 -0.08
CA LEU A 66 -0.57 -6.77 -0.61
C LEU A 66 0.44 -7.28 -1.64
N LEU A 67 1.00 -8.47 -1.46
CA LEU A 67 1.92 -9.07 -2.44
C LEU A 67 1.21 -9.39 -3.77
N LYS A 68 0.02 -10.00 -3.71
CA LYS A 68 -0.80 -10.27 -4.91
C LYS A 68 -1.24 -8.99 -5.62
N LEU A 69 -1.64 -7.97 -4.85
CA LEU A 69 -1.99 -6.65 -5.38
C LEU A 69 -0.78 -6.03 -6.07
N SER A 70 0.38 -6.04 -5.41
CA SER A 70 1.63 -5.48 -5.94
C SER A 70 2.04 -6.17 -7.23
N GLU A 71 1.98 -7.50 -7.28
CA GLU A 71 2.27 -8.26 -8.48
C GLU A 71 1.38 -7.81 -9.65
N LYS A 72 0.06 -7.73 -9.45
CA LYS A 72 -0.87 -7.31 -10.50
C LYS A 72 -0.66 -5.88 -10.96
N LEU A 73 -0.40 -4.96 -10.03
CA LEU A 73 -0.12 -3.57 -10.37
C LEU A 73 1.21 -3.43 -11.14
N ILE A 74 2.24 -4.19 -10.73
CA ILE A 74 3.54 -4.14 -11.40
C ILE A 74 3.45 -4.70 -12.82
N GLN A 75 2.72 -5.80 -13.01
CA GLN A 75 2.45 -6.40 -14.32
C GLN A 75 1.76 -5.40 -15.28
N ASN A 76 0.91 -4.52 -14.74
CA ASN A 76 0.22 -3.47 -15.50
C ASN A 76 0.93 -2.11 -15.44
N LYS A 77 2.23 -2.08 -15.12
CA LYS A 77 3.06 -0.85 -15.07
C LYS A 77 2.46 0.29 -14.23
N THR A 78 1.72 -0.03 -13.18
CA THR A 78 1.04 0.96 -12.36
C THR A 78 1.94 1.38 -11.19
N ALA A 79 2.18 2.68 -11.05
CA ALA A 79 2.86 3.23 -9.88
C ALA A 79 1.92 3.30 -8.67
N PHE A 80 2.44 3.01 -7.47
CA PHE A 80 1.65 3.05 -6.24
C PHE A 80 2.53 3.15 -5.00
N LYS A 81 1.90 3.47 -3.86
CA LYS A 81 2.52 3.53 -2.54
C LYS A 81 1.82 2.59 -1.59
N ILE A 82 2.58 1.89 -0.76
CA ILE A 82 2.06 1.15 0.40
C ILE A 82 2.42 1.92 1.65
N ILE A 83 1.40 2.48 2.31
CA ILE A 83 1.53 3.26 3.54
C ILE A 83 1.00 2.43 4.71
N ILE A 84 1.81 2.26 5.75
CA ILE A 84 1.48 1.39 6.88
C ILE A 84 1.12 2.26 8.09
N TRP A 85 -0.14 2.20 8.49
CA TRP A 85 -0.65 2.83 9.71
C TRP A 85 -0.88 1.76 10.80
N PRO A 86 -1.07 2.14 12.07
CA PRO A 86 -1.21 1.18 13.17
C PRO A 86 -2.34 0.13 13.03
N LYS A 87 -3.41 0.43 12.29
CA LYS A 87 -4.60 -0.44 12.14
C LYS A 87 -5.04 -0.67 10.69
N VAL A 88 -4.37 -0.03 9.73
CA VAL A 88 -4.77 -0.01 8.33
C VAL A 88 -3.53 0.08 7.45
N VAL A 89 -3.53 -0.61 6.33
CA VAL A 89 -2.55 -0.41 5.28
C VAL A 89 -3.24 0.27 4.11
N GLU A 90 -2.66 1.35 3.61
CA GLU A 90 -3.21 2.11 2.51
C GLU A 90 -2.38 1.86 1.26
N LEU A 91 -3.05 1.46 0.18
CA LEU A 91 -2.51 1.38 -1.16
C LEU A 91 -2.94 2.64 -1.91
N ARG A 92 -2.00 3.55 -2.17
CA ARG A 92 -2.27 4.88 -2.72
C ARG A 92 -1.72 5.01 -4.13
N PHE A 93 -2.52 5.54 -5.05
CA PHE A 93 -2.15 5.76 -6.45
C PHE A 93 -1.81 7.23 -6.71
N ASP A 94 -2.64 8.14 -6.17
CA ASP A 94 -2.41 9.59 -6.19
C ASP A 94 -3.01 10.24 -4.94
N LEU A 95 -3.29 11.55 -4.97
CA LEU A 95 -3.83 12.27 -3.82
C LEU A 95 -5.27 11.87 -3.49
N ASP A 96 -6.08 11.54 -4.51
CA ASP A 96 -7.52 11.35 -4.38
C ASP A 96 -7.91 9.87 -4.51
N ARG A 97 -7.06 9.05 -5.13
CA ARG A 97 -7.28 7.61 -5.35
C ARG A 97 -6.41 6.77 -4.44
N PHE A 98 -7.06 6.13 -3.47
CA PHE A 98 -6.40 5.22 -2.53
C PHE A 98 -7.36 4.17 -2.00
N ILE A 99 -6.78 3.07 -1.51
CA ILE A 99 -7.50 1.91 -0.99
C ILE A 99 -6.98 1.63 0.41
N SER A 100 -7.86 1.76 1.40
CA SER A 100 -7.58 1.46 2.80
C SER A 100 -7.97 0.02 3.13
N ILE A 101 -6.98 -0.81 3.44
CA ILE A 101 -7.13 -2.23 3.74
C ILE A 101 -7.08 -2.42 5.27
N TYR A 102 -8.25 -2.70 5.85
CA TYR A 102 -8.40 -3.11 7.24
C TYR A 102 -8.43 -4.65 7.34
N ASP A 103 -8.63 -5.18 8.53
CA ASP A 103 -8.63 -6.64 8.77
C ASP A 103 -9.78 -7.39 8.08
N LYS A 104 -10.95 -6.75 7.98
CA LYS A 104 -12.21 -7.34 7.47
C LYS A 104 -12.93 -6.47 6.44
N GLU A 105 -12.37 -5.32 6.12
CA GLU A 105 -13.00 -4.31 5.28
C GLU A 105 -11.94 -3.66 4.39
N VAL A 106 -12.33 -3.31 3.17
CA VAL A 106 -11.54 -2.54 2.23
C VAL A 106 -12.36 -1.31 1.85
N LYS A 107 -11.79 -0.12 2.09
CA LYS A 107 -12.42 1.15 1.71
C LYS A 107 -11.71 1.70 0.49
N ILE A 108 -12.47 2.03 -0.54
CA ILE A 108 -11.97 2.52 -1.83
C ILE A 108 -12.36 3.99 -1.96
N ALA A 109 -11.38 4.88 -2.12
CA ALA A 109 -11.60 6.32 -2.30
C ALA A 109 -11.17 6.74 -3.70
N GLY A 110 -11.91 7.69 -4.29
CA GLY A 110 -11.57 8.32 -5.57
C GLY A 110 -11.91 7.50 -6.81
N PHE A 111 -12.54 6.33 -6.67
CA PHE A 111 -13.01 5.50 -7.78
C PHE A 111 -14.54 5.54 -7.85
N THR A 112 -15.06 5.64 -9.07
CA THR A 112 -16.49 5.70 -9.36
C THR A 112 -17.12 4.32 -9.58
N SER A 113 -16.31 3.36 -10.03
CA SER A 113 -16.73 1.99 -10.33
C SER A 113 -15.57 1.01 -10.12
N LYS A 114 -15.86 -0.30 -10.10
CA LYS A 114 -14.82 -1.34 -9.98
C LYS A 114 -14.06 -1.57 -11.28
N GLU A 115 -14.60 -1.11 -12.40
CA GLU A 115 -14.06 -1.22 -13.75
C GLU A 115 -13.02 -0.13 -14.06
N GLU A 116 -12.90 0.89 -13.20
CA GLU A 116 -11.96 1.99 -13.37
C GLU A 116 -10.51 1.55 -13.09
N GLU A 117 -9.56 2.00 -13.91
CA GLU A 117 -8.13 1.71 -13.69
C GLU A 117 -7.51 2.61 -12.61
N PRO A 118 -6.59 2.10 -11.78
CA PRO A 118 -6.05 0.73 -11.78
C PRO A 118 -6.83 -0.27 -10.92
N LEU A 119 -8.00 0.11 -10.40
CA LEU A 119 -8.79 -0.73 -9.50
C LEU A 119 -9.27 -2.03 -10.17
N SER A 120 -9.65 -1.96 -11.45
CA SER A 120 -10.11 -3.11 -12.24
C SER A 120 -9.14 -4.29 -12.25
N TYR A 121 -7.82 -4.04 -12.19
CA TYR A 121 -6.78 -5.06 -12.17
C TYR A 121 -6.74 -5.87 -10.87
N ILE A 122 -7.22 -5.28 -9.77
CA ILE A 122 -6.99 -5.77 -8.42
C ILE A 122 -8.28 -6.00 -7.62
N TYR A 123 -9.44 -5.59 -8.15
CA TYR A 123 -10.70 -5.62 -7.45
C TYR A 123 -11.07 -7.01 -6.92
N ASN A 124 -10.90 -8.05 -7.75
CA ASN A 124 -11.16 -9.44 -7.37
C ASN A 124 -10.30 -9.90 -6.17
N ILE A 125 -9.04 -9.47 -6.08
CA ILE A 125 -8.16 -9.78 -4.95
C ILE A 125 -8.69 -9.10 -3.69
N LEU A 126 -9.11 -7.83 -3.78
CA LEU A 126 -9.64 -7.06 -2.67
C LEU A 126 -10.94 -7.67 -2.13
N GLU A 127 -11.83 -8.11 -3.02
CA GLU A 127 -13.12 -8.73 -2.68
C GLU A 127 -12.93 -10.02 -1.86
N THR A 128 -11.89 -10.81 -2.15
CA THR A 128 -11.58 -12.02 -1.35
C THR A 128 -11.05 -11.72 0.06
N HIS A 129 -10.58 -10.50 0.31
CA HIS A 129 -9.99 -10.13 1.60
C HIS A 129 -11.04 -9.74 2.63
N GLY A 130 -12.04 -8.95 2.23
CA GLY A 130 -13.07 -8.43 3.11
C GLY A 130 -14.14 -7.60 2.40
N LYS A 131 -15.07 -7.04 3.18
CA LYS A 131 -16.18 -6.23 2.65
C LYS A 131 -15.63 -4.99 1.93
N ILE A 132 -16.03 -4.80 0.67
CA ILE A 132 -15.70 -3.60 -0.11
C ILE A 132 -16.68 -2.48 0.23
N VAL A 133 -16.15 -1.27 0.42
CA VAL A 133 -16.93 -0.04 0.60
C VAL A 133 -16.34 1.08 -0.24
N PHE A 134 -17.09 1.58 -1.23
CA PHE A 134 -16.73 2.80 -1.96
C PHE A 134 -17.06 4.02 -1.10
N LEU A 135 -16.05 4.85 -0.86
CA LEU A 135 -16.19 6.09 -0.10
C LEU A 135 -16.78 7.18 -0.99
N LYS A 136 -17.76 7.90 -0.43
CA LYS A 136 -18.31 9.08 -1.09
C LYS A 136 -17.34 10.25 -0.95
N PRO A 137 -17.17 11.08 -2.01
CA PRO A 137 -16.45 12.33 -1.90
C PRO A 137 -17.02 13.18 -0.75
N LEU A 138 -16.14 13.87 -0.03
CA LEU A 138 -16.55 14.89 0.93
C LEU A 138 -17.16 16.06 0.14
N LYS A 139 -18.35 16.49 0.55
CA LYS A 139 -19.04 17.65 -0.05
C LYS A 139 -18.33 18.94 0.29
#